data_AF-A0A8T6UA25-F1
#
_entry.id   AF-A0A8T6UA25-F1
#
_cell.length_a   1.000
_cell.length_b   1.000
_cell.length_c   1.000
_cell.angle_alpha   90.00
_cell.angle_beta   90.00
_cell.angle_gamma   90.00
#
_symmetry.space_group_name_H-M   'P 1'
#
loop_
_entity.id
_entity.type
_entity.pdbx_description
1 polymer ?
#
loop_
_entity_poly.entity_id
_entity_poly.type
_entity_poly.pdbx_seq_one_letter_code
_entity_poly.pdbx_strand_id
1 'polypeptide(L)'
;RGMGYADSGVTERVISQLLTEMDGIITLEDVVVIAATNRPDIVDPAILRPGRFDRLIYVPEPDQKTRLEIFKIYTKDMPLTKDVDLSQLATTTKSYS
;
A
#
# COMPACT_ATOMS: atom_id res chain seq x y z
N ARG A 1 -26.92 7.16 -28.63
CA ARG A 1 -25.71 7.80 -29.22
C ARG A 1 -24.68 7.84 -28.11
N GLY A 2 -23.72 6.91 -28.14
CA GLY A 2 -22.72 6.73 -27.10
C GLY A 2 -21.66 7.82 -27.20
N MET A 3 -21.47 8.54 -26.10
CA MET A 3 -20.41 9.53 -25.94
C MET A 3 -19.17 8.76 -25.48
N GLY A 4 -18.33 8.37 -26.45
CA GLY A 4 -17.01 7.82 -26.15
C GLY A 4 -16.17 8.90 -25.51
N TYR A 5 -15.87 8.74 -24.22
CA TYR A 5 -14.78 9.45 -23.57
C TYR A 5 -13.52 9.15 -24.36
N ALA A 6 -13.03 10.13 -25.12
CA ALA A 6 -11.71 10.10 -25.69
C ALA A 6 -10.71 10.23 -24.52
N ASP A 7 -10.35 9.10 -23.90
CA ASP A 7 -9.12 9.02 -23.14
C ASP A 7 -8.00 9.23 -24.16
N SER A 8 -7.49 10.47 -24.23
CA SER A 8 -6.29 10.74 -25.01
C SER A 8 -5.24 9.75 -24.51
N GLY A 9 -4.65 8.89 -25.36
CA GLY A 9 -3.69 7.83 -24.99
C GLY A 9 -2.39 8.30 -24.30
N VAL A 10 -2.42 9.46 -23.65
CA VAL A 10 -1.52 9.95 -22.61
C VAL A 10 -1.36 8.91 -21.50
N THR A 11 -2.44 8.32 -20.96
CA THR A 11 -2.34 7.34 -19.86
C THR A 11 -1.49 6.13 -20.26
N GLU A 12 -1.77 5.56 -21.43
CA GLU A 12 -1.01 4.43 -21.98
C GLU A 12 0.46 4.79 -22.28
N ARG A 13 0.71 6.01 -22.79
CA ARG A 13 2.07 6.52 -23.01
C ARG A 13 2.85 6.72 -21.72
N VAL A 14 2.20 7.22 -20.66
CA VAL A 14 2.83 7.39 -19.34
C VAL A 14 3.19 6.03 -18.73
N ILE A 15 2.31 5.03 -18.85
CA ILE A 15 2.59 3.66 -18.41
C ILE A 15 3.77 3.08 -19.19
N SER A 16 3.77 3.22 -20.52
CA SER A 16 4.86 2.72 -21.38
C SER A 16 6.21 3.35 -21.02
N GLN A 17 6.23 4.66 -20.76
CA GLN A 17 7.44 5.36 -20.33
C GLN A 17 7.90 4.85 -18.97
N LEU A 18 6.99 4.74 -17.99
CA LEU A 18 7.33 4.22 -16.66
C LEU A 18 7.96 2.82 -16.74
N LEU A 19 7.39 1.92 -17.55
CA LEU A 19 7.94 0.59 -17.76
C LEU A 19 9.35 0.62 -18.37
N THR A 20 9.60 1.55 -19.29
CA THR A 20 10.92 1.74 -19.91
C THR A 20 11.96 2.21 -18.90
N GLU A 21 11.59 3.16 -18.03
CA GLU A 21 12.47 3.62 -16.94
C GLU A 21 12.74 2.51 -15.91
N MET A 22 11.71 1.70 -15.58
CA MET A 22 11.86 0.56 -14.68
C MET A 22 12.88 -0.45 -15.20
N ASP A 23 12.81 -0.79 -16.49
CA ASP A 23 13.78 -1.70 -17.12
C ASP A 23 15.21 -1.13 -17.06
N GLY A 24 15.37 0.21 -17.05
CA GLY A 24 16.64 0.89 -16.81
C GLY A 24 17.14 0.78 -15.36
N ILE A 25 16.25 0.90 -14.37
CA ILE A 25 16.59 0.83 -12.93
C ILE A 25 17.14 -0.54 -12.55
N ILE A 26 16.72 -1.63 -13.21
CA ILE A 26 17.23 -2.99 -12.96
C ILE A 26 18.76 -3.06 -13.08
N THR A 27 19.36 -2.19 -13.89
CA THR A 27 20.81 -2.15 -14.11
C THR A 27 21.59 -1.35 -13.06
N LEU A 28 20.89 -0.62 -12.19
CA LEU A 28 21.50 0.17 -11.11
C LEU A 28 21.67 -0.71 -9.86
N GLU A 29 22.90 -0.82 -9.39
CA GLU A 29 23.18 -1.34 -8.05
C GLU A 29 22.68 -0.33 -7.00
N ASP A 30 22.15 -0.81 -5.88
CA ASP A 30 21.67 -0.02 -4.72
C ASP A 30 20.38 0.82 -4.88
N VAL A 31 19.55 0.57 -5.89
CA VAL A 31 18.23 1.21 -6.02
C VAL A 31 17.09 0.24 -5.71
N VAL A 32 16.15 0.66 -4.86
CA VAL A 32 14.93 -0.10 -4.54
C VAL A 32 13.69 0.76 -4.84
N VAL A 33 12.74 0.18 -5.56
CA VAL A 33 11.46 0.84 -5.90
C VAL A 33 10.32 0.14 -5.14
N ILE A 34 9.51 0.93 -4.43
CA ILE A 34 8.33 0.45 -3.70
C ILE A 34 7.10 1.18 -4.23
N ALA A 35 6.04 0.42 -4.55
CA ALA A 35 4.73 0.95 -4.91
C ALA A 35 3.66 0.48 -3.93
N ALA A 36 2.64 1.31 -3.72
CA ALA A 36 1.49 1.01 -2.88
C ALA A 36 0.19 1.30 -3.64
N THR A 37 -0.78 0.39 -3.55
CA THR A 37 -2.12 0.56 -4.13
C THR A 37 -3.17 -0.10 -3.26
N ASN A 38 -4.32 0.56 -3.11
CA ASN A 38 -5.52 -0.02 -2.51
C ASN A 38 -6.41 -0.73 -3.54
N ARG A 39 -6.05 -0.66 -4.83
CA ARG A 39 -6.76 -1.27 -5.95
C ARG A 39 -5.81 -2.07 -6.83
N PRO A 40 -5.33 -3.23 -6.37
CA PRO A 40 -4.47 -4.10 -7.19
C PRO A 40 -5.20 -4.66 -8.42
N ASP A 41 -6.54 -4.65 -8.41
CA ASP A 41 -7.41 -5.15 -9.48
C ASP A 41 -7.32 -4.37 -10.80
N ILE A 42 -6.97 -3.08 -10.73
CA ILE A 42 -6.89 -2.20 -11.91
C ILE A 42 -5.46 -1.92 -12.38
N VAL A 43 -4.46 -2.53 -11.73
CA VAL A 43 -3.06 -2.35 -12.11
C VAL A 43 -2.79 -3.12 -13.40
N ASP A 44 -2.09 -2.49 -14.33
CA ASP A 44 -1.68 -3.14 -15.58
C ASP A 44 -0.81 -4.38 -15.27
N PRO A 45 -1.17 -5.58 -15.74
CA PRO A 45 -0.38 -6.80 -15.54
C PRO A 45 1.08 -6.69 -16.04
N ALA A 46 1.38 -5.79 -16.99
CA ALA A 46 2.74 -5.55 -17.48
C ALA A 46 3.68 -5.00 -16.40
N ILE A 47 3.14 -4.30 -15.40
CA ILE A 47 3.87 -3.73 -14.25
C ILE A 47 4.27 -4.84 -13.26
N LEU A 48 3.51 -5.93 -13.20
CA LEU A 48 3.69 -7.05 -12.26
C LEU A 48 4.60 -8.17 -12.79
N ARG A 49 5.21 -7.99 -13.96
CA ARG A 49 6.10 -8.99 -14.55
C ARG A 49 7.44 -9.06 -13.79
N PRO A 50 8.10 -10.24 -13.79
CA PRO A 50 9.44 -10.40 -13.21
C PRO A 50 10.42 -9.30 -13.63
N GLY A 51 11.17 -8.76 -12.68
CA GLY A 51 12.11 -7.65 -12.90
C GLY A 51 11.50 -6.24 -12.69
N ARG A 52 10.18 -6.12 -12.49
CA ARG A 52 9.51 -4.85 -12.20
C ARG A 52 8.95 -4.86 -10.78
N PHE A 53 7.62 -4.82 -10.61
CA PHE A 53 6.99 -5.04 -9.30
C PHE A 53 6.62 -6.51 -9.12
N ASP A 54 7.63 -7.37 -9.02
CA ASP A 54 7.45 -8.81 -8.93
C ASP A 54 7.27 -9.33 -7.49
N ARG A 55 7.45 -8.45 -6.48
CA ARG A 55 7.18 -8.71 -5.07
C ARG A 55 5.90 -7.99 -4.63
N LEU A 56 4.85 -8.77 -4.39
CA LEU A 56 3.59 -8.28 -3.82
C LEU A 56 3.54 -8.57 -2.32
N ILE A 57 3.40 -7.51 -1.52
CA ILE A 57 3.22 -7.59 -0.07
C ILE A 57 1.81 -7.14 0.24
N TYR A 58 0.98 -8.07 0.74
CA TYR A 58 -0.37 -7.74 1.18
C TYR A 58 -0.32 -7.23 2.63
N VAL A 59 -0.93 -6.06 2.85
CA VAL A 59 -1.13 -5.48 4.19
C VAL A 59 -2.59 -5.71 4.58
N PRO A 60 -2.88 -6.69 5.45
CA PRO A 60 -4.24 -6.93 5.92
C PRO A 60 -4.65 -5.87 6.95
N GLU A 61 -5.95 -5.84 7.22
CA GLU A 61 -6.50 -5.17 8.41
C GLU A 61 -5.81 -5.65 9.69
N PRO A 62 -5.55 -4.76 10.66
CA PRO A 62 -4.82 -5.12 11.87
C PRO A 62 -5.66 -6.09 12.72
N ASP A 63 -5.04 -7.18 13.16
CA ASP A 63 -5.64 -8.08 14.14
C ASP A 63 -5.66 -7.42 15.55
N GLN A 64 -6.26 -8.09 16.53
CA GLN A 64 -6.35 -7.57 17.90
C GLN A 64 -4.97 -7.30 18.52
N LYS A 65 -3.97 -8.14 18.24
CA LYS A 65 -2.62 -7.98 18.78
C LYS A 65 -1.92 -6.79 18.11
N THR A 66 -2.05 -6.65 16.80
CA THR A 66 -1.54 -5.50 16.04
C THR A 66 -2.18 -4.20 16.53
N ARG A 67 -3.51 -4.18 16.75
CA ARG A 67 -4.19 -3.00 17.33
C ARG A 67 -3.67 -2.65 18.73
N LEU A 68 -3.42 -3.65 19.57
CA LEU A 68 -2.81 -3.42 20.88
C LEU A 68 -1.42 -2.78 20.77
N GLU A 69 -0.58 -3.27 19.86
CA GLU A 69 0.75 -2.70 19.62
C GLU A 69 0.67 -1.28 19.03
N ILE A 70 -0.26 -1.04 18.11
CA ILE A 70 -0.57 0.31 17.60
C ILE A 70 -0.90 1.24 18.77
N PHE A 71 -1.84 0.85 19.65
CA PHE A 71 -2.17 1.66 20.81
C PHE A 71 -0.96 1.91 21.70
N LYS A 72 -0.16 0.89 22.02
CA LYS A 72 1.05 1.06 22.82
C LYS A 72 2.05 2.03 22.20
N ILE A 73 2.24 1.98 20.87
CA ILE A 73 3.14 2.90 20.15
C ILE A 73 2.66 4.34 20.30
N TYR A 74 1.37 4.58 20.04
CA TYR A 74 0.81 5.93 20.09
C TYR A 74 0.63 6.46 21.51
N THR A 75 0.42 5.61 22.51
CA THR A 75 0.25 6.02 23.90
C THR A 75 1.54 5.95 24.72
N LYS A 76 2.68 5.62 24.12
CA LYS A 76 3.96 5.40 24.83
C LYS A 76 4.37 6.60 25.68
N ASP A 77 4.20 7.81 25.15
CA ASP A 77 4.60 9.06 25.80
C ASP A 77 3.39 9.86 26.31
N MET A 78 2.20 9.23 26.37
CA MET A 78 0.97 9.86 26.82
C MET A 78 0.73 9.57 28.31
N PRO A 79 0.38 10.58 29.12
CA PRO A 79 -0.05 10.34 30.50
C PRO A 79 -1.43 9.66 30.48
N LEU A 80 -1.44 8.34 30.62
CA LEU A 80 -2.66 7.55 30.76
C LEU A 80 -3.05 7.43 32.23
N THR A 81 -4.34 7.62 32.51
CA THR A 81 -4.93 7.32 33.81
C THR A 81 -5.05 5.79 33.97
N LYS A 82 -5.06 5.30 35.22
CA LYS A 82 -5.04 3.85 35.54
C LYS A 82 -6.26 3.07 35.06
N ASP A 83 -7.33 3.76 34.70
CA ASP A 83 -8.59 3.21 34.17
C ASP A 83 -8.55 2.95 32.65
N VAL A 84 -7.48 3.35 31.96
CA VAL A 84 -7.32 3.09 30.52
C VAL A 84 -6.72 1.71 30.29
N ASP A 85 -7.55 0.77 29.81
CA ASP A 85 -7.10 -0.55 29.37
C ASP A 85 -6.99 -0.64 27.84
N LEU A 86 -5.76 -0.60 27.33
CA LEU A 86 -5.46 -0.72 25.90
C LEU A 86 -5.84 -2.10 25.34
N SER A 87 -5.85 -3.15 26.16
CA SER A 87 -6.25 -4.50 25.76
C SER A 87 -7.76 -4.57 25.52
N GLN A 88 -8.53 -3.92 26.40
CA GLN A 88 -9.97 -3.77 26.22
C GLN A 88 -10.27 -2.97 24.95
N LEU A 89 -9.58 -1.84 24.73
CA LEU A 89 -9.72 -1.02 23.52
C LEU A 89 -9.39 -1.83 22.25
N ALA A 90 -8.28 -2.58 22.24
CA ALA A 90 -7.92 -3.43 21.11
C ALA A 90 -9.00 -4.49 20.79
N THR A 91 -9.74 -4.94 21.81
CA THR A 91 -10.83 -5.92 21.65
C THR A 91 -12.08 -5.28 21.04
N THR A 92 -12.46 -4.09 21.50
CA THR A 92 -13.70 -3.42 21.08
C THR A 92 -13.58 -2.71 19.73
N THR A 93 -12.38 -2.29 19.33
CA THR A 93 -12.12 -1.61 18.04
C THR A 93 -11.91 -2.56 16.87
N LYS A 94 -12.64 -3.69 16.85
CA LYS A 94 -12.59 -4.61 15.70
C LYS A 94 -13.02 -3.87 14.43
N SER A 95 -12.30 -4.10 13.33
CA SER A 95 -12.51 -3.47 12.01
C SER A 95 -12.06 -2.00 11.89
N TYR A 96 -11.25 -1.51 12.82
CA TYR A 96 -10.55 -0.23 12.68
C TYR A 96 -9.13 -0.45 12.17
N SER A 97 -8.75 0.32 11.15
CA SER A 97 -7.45 0.32 10.46
C SER A 97 -6.63 1.56 10.79
#